data_AF-A0AAC8QG14-F1
#
_entry.id   AF-A0AAC8QG14-F1
#
_cell.length_a   1.000
_cell.length_b   1.000
_cell.length_c   1.000
_cell.angle_alpha   90.00
_cell.angle_beta   90.00
_cell.angle_gamma   90.00
#
_symmetry.space_group_name_H-M   'P 1'
#
loop_
_entity.id
_entity.type
_entity.pdbx_description
1 polymer ?
#
loop_
_entity_poly.entity_id
_entity_poly.type
_entity_poly.pdbx_seq_one_letter_code
_entity_poly.pdbx_strand_id
1 'polypeptide(L)'
;MSCGVRLLEAGHAVELWARELPPHTTSDVAAAVWYPYLAFPQERVTAWAARTLEELCALAAHPETGVRRVSGTELLLWPAPDPWWASSVPGFRRATPAELLPGFVEGYVFEAPVIDMRRYLPYLMARFRRLGGSIVQREVRSLDEAWAVAPLVVNCTGLGSRTLLGDETLHPIRGEVLRVAPLPLERFLLDEQDEARGMTYLIPRLDDCILGGTSVKGSASLEPDPAQAEAILARAARLLPEGTRIQVLQHLVGLRPGRPAVRLELEQVDGRHVLHNYGHGGAGVTLSWGCAEEVAALVGQLTDGAPHVGPAHHPSRIGRTHGK
;
A
#
# COMPACT_ATOMS: atom_id res chain seq x y z
N MET A 1 5.27 -4.14 -5.85
CA MET A 1 5.07 -3.80 -7.28
C MET A 1 5.41 -2.35 -7.59
N SER A 2 4.94 -1.36 -6.82
CA SER A 2 5.33 0.06 -7.00
C SER A 2 6.84 0.26 -7.05
N CYS A 3 7.61 -0.36 -6.13
CA CYS A 3 9.08 -0.34 -6.17
C CYS A 3 9.64 -0.82 -7.51
N GLY A 4 9.14 -1.95 -8.01
CA GLY A 4 9.58 -2.50 -9.30
C GLY A 4 9.27 -1.57 -10.47
N VAL A 5 8.11 -0.90 -10.45
CA VAL A 5 7.77 0.10 -11.47
C VAL A 5 8.72 1.29 -11.41
N ARG A 6 8.97 1.86 -10.22
CA ARG A 6 9.91 2.99 -10.07
C ARG A 6 11.34 2.63 -10.49
N LEU A 7 11.79 1.41 -10.19
CA LEU A 7 13.11 0.95 -10.60
C LEU A 7 13.22 0.76 -12.13
N LEU A 8 12.19 0.24 -12.78
CA LEU A 8 12.14 0.17 -14.26
C LEU A 8 12.11 1.56 -14.88
N GLU A 9 11.34 2.50 -14.31
CA GLU A 9 11.31 3.90 -14.75
C GLU A 9 12.66 4.60 -14.59
N ALA A 10 13.43 4.23 -13.58
CA ALA A 10 14.81 4.67 -13.38
C ALA A 10 15.83 3.95 -14.29
N GLY A 11 15.39 3.03 -15.16
CA GLY A 11 16.24 2.35 -16.15
C GLY A 11 16.94 1.08 -15.66
N HIS A 12 16.58 0.56 -14.48
CA HIS A 12 17.11 -0.73 -14.01
C HIS A 12 16.37 -1.91 -14.64
N ALA A 13 17.07 -3.03 -14.86
CA ALA A 13 16.42 -4.30 -15.15
C ALA A 13 15.83 -4.89 -13.86
N VAL A 14 14.55 -5.28 -13.88
CA VAL A 14 13.86 -5.77 -12.68
C VAL A 14 13.14 -7.09 -12.97
N GLU A 15 13.44 -8.10 -12.15
CA GLU A 15 12.67 -9.34 -12.05
C GLU A 15 11.95 -9.38 -10.69
N LEU A 16 10.64 -9.63 -10.72
CA LEU A 16 9.81 -9.72 -9.53
C LEU A 16 9.54 -11.19 -9.20
N TRP A 17 9.97 -11.62 -8.02
CA TRP A 17 9.63 -12.93 -7.44
C TRP A 17 8.54 -12.78 -6.39
N ALA A 18 7.47 -13.58 -6.49
CA ALA A 18 6.42 -13.62 -5.49
C ALA A 18 5.75 -14.99 -5.44
N ARG A 19 5.43 -15.48 -4.24
CA ARG A 19 4.68 -16.74 -4.06
C ARG A 19 3.25 -16.60 -4.56
N GLU A 20 2.61 -15.51 -4.17
CA GLU A 20 1.24 -15.15 -4.53
C GLU A 20 1.24 -13.90 -5.41
N LEU A 21 0.37 -13.89 -6.40
CA LEU A 21 0.10 -12.75 -7.27
C LEU A 21 -1.37 -12.33 -7.09
N PRO A 22 -1.74 -11.09 -7.45
CA PRO A 22 -3.15 -10.68 -7.50
C PRO A 22 -3.99 -11.70 -8.29
N PRO A 23 -5.17 -12.11 -7.79
CA PRO A 23 -5.93 -11.52 -6.67
C PRO A 23 -5.70 -12.18 -5.30
N HIS A 24 -4.55 -12.81 -5.06
CA HIS A 24 -4.30 -13.65 -3.88
C HIS A 24 -3.37 -13.03 -2.84
N THR A 25 -3.25 -11.70 -2.79
CA THR A 25 -2.36 -11.01 -1.84
C THR A 25 -3.15 -10.27 -0.76
N THR A 26 -2.51 -9.95 0.38
CA THR A 26 -3.10 -9.04 1.38
C THR A 26 -3.56 -7.72 0.76
N SER A 27 -2.85 -7.22 -0.27
CA SER A 27 -3.19 -5.97 -0.95
C SER A 27 -4.52 -6.05 -1.70
N ASP A 28 -4.96 -7.23 -2.14
CA ASP A 28 -6.25 -7.41 -2.83
C ASP A 28 -7.45 -7.25 -1.88
N VAL A 29 -7.23 -7.45 -0.57
CA VAL A 29 -8.26 -7.34 0.47
C VAL A 29 -8.39 -5.91 1.02
N ALA A 30 -7.41 -5.04 0.75
CA ALA A 30 -7.41 -3.68 1.26
C ALA A 30 -8.62 -2.86 0.74
N ALA A 31 -9.14 -1.95 1.57
CA ALA A 31 -10.38 -1.24 1.26
C ALA A 31 -10.35 -0.41 -0.05
N ALA A 32 -9.28 0.21 -0.51
CA ALA A 32 -8.30 1.01 0.20
C ALA A 32 -8.64 2.49 -0.03
N VAL A 33 -8.41 3.34 0.97
CA VAL A 33 -8.45 4.79 0.85
C VAL A 33 -7.08 5.33 1.24
N TRP A 34 -6.62 6.40 0.60
CA TRP A 34 -5.44 7.12 1.07
C TRP A 34 -5.79 7.73 2.43
N TYR A 35 -5.21 7.17 3.49
CA TYR A 35 -5.35 7.63 4.86
C TYR A 35 -4.16 7.07 5.67
N PRO A 36 -3.34 7.91 6.32
CA PRO A 36 -2.18 7.42 7.05
C PRO A 36 -2.61 6.88 8.41
N TYR A 37 -2.78 5.55 8.47
CA TYR A 37 -3.25 4.83 9.65
C TYR A 37 -2.11 4.08 10.36
N LEU A 38 -1.84 4.43 11.62
CA LEU A 38 -0.94 3.72 12.54
C LEU A 38 0.40 3.29 11.91
N ALA A 39 1.09 4.22 11.24
CA ALA A 39 2.39 4.00 10.63
C ALA A 39 3.44 4.94 11.22
N PHE A 40 4.66 4.41 11.41
CA PHE A 40 5.78 5.11 12.05
C PHE A 40 7.10 4.84 11.30
N PRO A 41 8.12 5.71 11.45
CA PRO A 41 8.10 7.00 12.18
C PRO A 41 7.31 8.08 11.44
N GLN A 42 6.63 8.95 12.19
CA GLN A 42 5.66 9.91 11.63
C GLN A 42 6.28 10.84 10.57
N GLU A 43 7.52 11.33 10.77
CA GLU A 43 8.19 12.22 9.82
C GLU A 43 8.33 11.58 8.42
N ARG A 44 8.92 10.37 8.36
CA ARG A 44 9.08 9.63 7.10
C ARG A 44 7.73 9.25 6.50
N VAL A 45 6.79 8.81 7.34
CA VAL A 45 5.43 8.46 6.92
C VAL A 45 4.71 9.65 6.32
N THR A 46 4.87 10.85 6.87
CA THR A 46 4.31 12.09 6.31
C THR A 46 4.85 12.35 4.91
N ALA A 47 6.17 12.27 4.74
CA ALA A 47 6.80 12.46 3.43
C ALA A 47 6.34 11.41 2.40
N TRP A 48 6.36 10.12 2.77
CA TRP A 48 5.93 9.05 1.87
C TRP A 48 4.45 9.14 1.50
N ALA A 49 3.60 9.48 2.47
CA ALA A 49 2.17 9.62 2.25
C ALA A 49 1.90 10.76 1.27
N ALA A 50 2.55 11.92 1.42
CA ALA A 50 2.41 13.06 0.51
C ALA A 50 2.82 12.69 -0.93
N ARG A 51 4.00 12.06 -1.12
CA ARG A 51 4.43 11.58 -2.45
C ARG A 51 3.44 10.58 -3.06
N THR A 52 2.89 9.70 -2.21
CA THR A 52 1.91 8.71 -2.66
C THR A 52 0.58 9.34 -3.04
N LEU A 53 0.15 10.38 -2.32
CA LEU A 53 -1.05 11.12 -2.65
C LEU A 53 -0.93 11.75 -4.04
N GLU A 54 0.20 12.39 -4.34
CA GLU A 54 0.46 13.00 -5.65
C GLU A 54 0.34 11.98 -6.79
N GLU A 55 1.04 10.84 -6.69
CA GLU A 55 0.99 9.81 -7.73
C GLU A 55 -0.41 9.20 -7.86
N LEU A 56 -1.11 8.93 -6.76
CA LEU A 56 -2.48 8.40 -6.83
C LEU A 56 -3.47 9.42 -7.41
N CYS A 57 -3.31 10.72 -7.11
CA CYS A 57 -4.09 11.78 -7.73
C CYS A 57 -3.83 11.88 -9.24
N ALA A 58 -2.58 11.69 -9.69
CA ALA A 58 -2.27 11.62 -11.11
C ALA A 58 -2.90 10.38 -11.77
N LEU A 59 -2.84 9.21 -11.12
CA LEU A 59 -3.47 7.99 -11.60
C LEU A 59 -5.00 8.09 -11.65
N ALA A 60 -5.61 8.90 -10.78
CA ALA A 60 -7.05 9.14 -10.80
C ALA A 60 -7.55 9.84 -12.09
N ALA A 61 -6.66 10.41 -12.90
CA ALA A 61 -7.00 10.93 -14.23
C ALA A 61 -7.26 9.81 -15.26
N HIS A 62 -6.94 8.56 -14.92
CA HIS A 62 -6.98 7.40 -15.80
C HIS A 62 -7.94 6.34 -15.22
N PRO A 63 -9.18 6.23 -15.71
CA PRO A 63 -10.21 5.36 -15.13
C PRO A 63 -9.83 3.86 -15.05
N GLU A 64 -8.98 3.39 -15.95
CA GLU A 64 -8.49 2.01 -15.99
C GLU A 64 -7.62 1.64 -14.78
N THR A 65 -7.09 2.63 -14.06
CA THR A 65 -6.30 2.41 -12.84
C THR A 65 -7.17 1.95 -11.67
N GLY A 66 -8.48 2.21 -11.72
CA GLY A 66 -9.39 2.00 -10.58
C GLY A 66 -9.17 2.97 -9.42
N VAL A 67 -8.37 4.03 -9.60
CA VAL A 67 -8.18 5.10 -8.61
C VAL A 67 -9.18 6.22 -8.91
N ARG A 68 -9.85 6.72 -7.86
CA ARG A 68 -10.76 7.87 -7.96
C ARG A 68 -10.52 8.80 -6.79
N ARG A 69 -10.59 10.11 -7.04
CA ARG A 69 -10.68 11.08 -5.95
C ARG A 69 -12.12 11.12 -5.46
N VAL A 70 -12.31 10.90 -4.17
CA VAL A 70 -13.61 10.83 -3.52
C VAL A 70 -13.57 11.72 -2.29
N SER A 71 -14.59 12.54 -2.09
CA SER A 71 -14.74 13.27 -0.83
C SER A 71 -15.09 12.29 0.28
N GLY A 72 -14.63 12.55 1.50
CA GLY A 72 -15.05 11.78 2.65
C GLY A 72 -15.14 12.60 3.91
N THR A 73 -15.79 11.99 4.89
CA THR A 73 -15.98 12.56 6.22
C THR A 73 -15.47 11.58 7.26
N GLU A 74 -14.49 12.00 8.06
CA GLU A 74 -14.18 11.36 9.33
C GLU A 74 -15.06 11.97 10.42
N LEU A 75 -15.84 11.13 11.10
CA LEU A 75 -16.82 11.51 12.09
C LEU A 75 -16.24 11.31 13.49
N LEU A 76 -16.42 12.32 14.36
CA LEU A 76 -15.82 12.36 15.69
C LEU A 76 -16.90 12.43 16.77
N LEU A 77 -16.73 11.59 17.80
CA LEU A 77 -17.62 11.50 18.95
C LEU A 77 -17.29 12.55 20.02
N TRP A 78 -16.06 13.03 20.03
CA TRP A 78 -15.61 14.14 20.89
C TRP A 78 -14.66 15.08 20.12
N PRO A 79 -14.52 16.35 20.58
CA PRO A 79 -13.63 17.30 19.94
C PRO A 79 -12.18 16.81 19.86
N ALA A 80 -11.52 17.08 18.75
CA ALA A 80 -10.13 16.70 18.52
C ALA A 80 -9.37 17.79 17.75
N PRO A 81 -8.04 17.93 17.89
CA PRO A 81 -7.24 18.85 17.08
C PRO A 81 -7.23 18.43 15.60
N ASP A 82 -6.75 19.28 14.70
CA ASP A 82 -6.58 18.86 13.29
C ASP A 82 -5.54 17.73 13.21
N PRO A 83 -5.75 16.73 12.32
CA PRO A 83 -4.81 15.63 12.17
C PRO A 83 -3.51 16.13 11.54
N TRP A 84 -2.39 15.52 11.90
CA TRP A 84 -1.05 15.91 11.43
C TRP A 84 -0.87 15.83 9.91
N TRP A 85 -1.71 15.06 9.22
CA TRP A 85 -1.71 14.90 7.76
C TRP A 85 -2.64 15.89 7.04
N ALA A 86 -3.37 16.75 7.76
CA ALA A 86 -4.36 17.67 7.19
C ALA A 86 -3.78 18.54 6.05
N SER A 87 -2.55 19.01 6.20
CA SER A 87 -1.87 19.84 5.19
C SER A 87 -1.50 19.07 3.91
N SER A 88 -1.52 17.74 3.94
CA SER A 88 -1.18 16.93 2.77
C SER A 88 -2.36 16.80 1.80
N VAL A 89 -3.61 16.86 2.29
CA VAL A 89 -4.80 16.65 1.45
C VAL A 89 -5.40 17.97 0.96
N PRO A 90 -5.84 18.05 -0.31
CA PRO A 90 -6.52 19.24 -0.80
C PRO A 90 -7.89 19.39 -0.13
N GLY A 91 -8.23 20.62 0.24
CA GLY A 91 -9.58 20.96 0.71
C GLY A 91 -9.95 20.44 2.09
N PHE A 92 -8.96 20.10 2.94
CA PHE A 92 -9.22 19.77 4.34
C PHE A 92 -10.00 20.91 5.03
N ARG A 93 -11.05 20.54 5.75
CA ARG A 93 -11.80 21.44 6.63
C ARG A 93 -12.53 20.66 7.70
N ARG A 94 -13.02 21.37 8.72
CA ARG A 94 -14.00 20.82 9.66
C ARG A 94 -15.36 20.63 8.97
N ALA A 95 -16.07 19.57 9.36
CA ALA A 95 -17.45 19.32 8.94
C ALA A 95 -18.37 20.40 9.51
N THR A 96 -19.36 20.82 8.72
CA THR A 96 -20.43 21.69 9.21
C THR A 96 -21.47 20.86 9.98
N PRO A 97 -22.31 21.49 10.85
CA PRO A 97 -23.35 20.75 11.57
C PRO A 97 -24.32 19.97 10.67
N ALA A 98 -24.55 20.43 9.44
CA ALA A 98 -25.42 19.76 8.47
C ALA A 98 -24.78 18.52 7.81
N GLU A 99 -23.47 18.35 7.93
CA GLU A 99 -22.72 17.20 7.39
C GLU A 99 -22.47 16.13 8.45
N LEU A 100 -22.81 16.40 9.72
CA LEU A 100 -22.65 15.45 10.81
C LEU A 100 -23.85 14.49 10.89
N LEU A 101 -23.56 13.24 11.22
CA LEU A 101 -24.58 12.24 11.52
C LEU A 101 -24.99 12.33 13.01
N PRO A 102 -26.22 11.89 13.37
CA PRO A 102 -26.66 11.87 14.76
C PRO A 102 -25.66 11.15 15.68
N GLY A 103 -25.30 11.80 16.79
CA GLY A 103 -24.35 11.26 17.77
C GLY A 103 -22.89 11.65 17.56
N PHE A 104 -22.54 12.31 16.45
CA PHE A 104 -21.21 12.88 16.21
C PHE A 104 -21.21 14.38 16.46
N VAL A 105 -20.13 14.90 17.04
CA VAL A 105 -20.02 16.30 17.50
C VAL A 105 -19.10 17.14 16.63
N GLU A 106 -18.12 16.51 15.97
CA GLU A 106 -17.21 17.14 15.03
C GLU A 106 -16.90 16.17 13.88
N GLY A 107 -16.21 16.66 12.86
CA GLY A 107 -15.69 15.82 11.79
C GLY A 107 -14.68 16.53 10.92
N TYR A 108 -13.92 15.75 10.16
CA TYR A 108 -13.02 16.25 9.12
C TYR A 108 -13.60 15.92 7.75
N VAL A 109 -13.62 16.89 6.84
CA VAL A 109 -13.99 16.69 5.44
C VAL A 109 -12.77 16.93 4.58
N PHE A 110 -12.47 15.97 3.70
CA PHE A 110 -11.32 16.03 2.80
C PHE A 110 -11.57 15.20 1.55
N GLU A 111 -10.77 15.43 0.50
CA GLU A 111 -10.75 14.58 -0.69
C GLU A 111 -9.54 13.65 -0.62
N ALA A 112 -9.75 12.36 -0.90
CA ALA A 112 -8.68 11.37 -0.93
C ALA A 112 -8.86 10.37 -2.08
N PRO A 113 -7.76 9.82 -2.62
CA PRO A 113 -7.82 8.66 -3.50
C PRO A 113 -8.48 7.46 -2.82
N VAL A 114 -9.53 6.93 -3.44
CA VAL A 114 -10.10 5.60 -3.20
C VAL A 114 -9.65 4.68 -4.32
N ILE A 115 -9.18 3.49 -3.95
CA ILE A 115 -8.50 2.57 -4.86
C ILE A 115 -9.27 1.23 -4.91
N ASP A 116 -9.84 0.90 -6.06
CA ASP A 116 -10.34 -0.45 -6.32
C ASP A 116 -9.17 -1.39 -6.61
N MET A 117 -8.72 -2.11 -5.57
CA MET A 117 -7.57 -3.01 -5.64
C MET A 117 -7.72 -4.09 -6.73
N ARG A 118 -8.96 -4.49 -7.06
CA ARG A 118 -9.25 -5.47 -8.12
C ARG A 118 -8.89 -4.97 -9.53
N ARG A 119 -8.83 -3.65 -9.71
CA ARG A 119 -8.41 -3.01 -10.97
C ARG A 119 -6.99 -2.51 -10.89
N TYR A 120 -6.64 -1.93 -9.75
CA TYR A 120 -5.35 -1.28 -9.52
C TYR A 120 -4.17 -2.26 -9.57
N LEU A 121 -4.30 -3.44 -8.93
CA LEU A 121 -3.22 -4.40 -8.93
C LEU A 121 -2.99 -5.03 -10.32
N PRO A 122 -4.00 -5.47 -11.07
CA PRO A 122 -3.80 -5.85 -12.48
C PRO A 122 -3.22 -4.72 -13.34
N TYR A 123 -3.67 -3.48 -13.16
CA TYR A 123 -3.11 -2.31 -13.84
C TYR A 123 -1.60 -2.16 -13.58
N LEU A 124 -1.19 -2.24 -12.31
CA LEU A 124 0.22 -2.15 -11.93
C LEU A 124 1.05 -3.31 -12.49
N MET A 125 0.50 -4.54 -12.55
CA MET A 125 1.18 -5.69 -13.16
C MET A 125 1.39 -5.46 -14.66
N ALA A 126 0.38 -4.92 -15.33
CA ALA A 126 0.46 -4.56 -16.74
C ALA A 126 1.46 -3.41 -16.97
N ARG A 127 1.47 -2.36 -16.12
CA ARG A 127 2.47 -1.28 -16.17
C ARG A 127 3.88 -1.82 -16.02
N PHE A 128 4.12 -2.67 -15.02
CA PHE A 128 5.42 -3.32 -14.78
C PHE A 128 5.90 -4.13 -15.99
N ARG A 129 5.04 -4.97 -16.58
CA ARG A 129 5.38 -5.75 -17.78
C ARG A 129 5.64 -4.88 -19.01
N ARG A 130 4.83 -3.83 -19.23
CA ARG A 130 5.03 -2.88 -20.35
C ARG A 130 6.36 -2.15 -20.25
N LEU A 131 6.84 -1.88 -19.05
CA LEU A 131 8.15 -1.30 -18.78
C LEU A 131 9.31 -2.31 -18.92
N GLY A 132 9.03 -3.58 -19.27
CA GLY A 132 10.04 -4.61 -19.52
C GLY A 132 10.35 -5.52 -18.33
N GLY A 133 9.66 -5.39 -17.20
CA GLY A 133 9.89 -6.24 -16.05
C GLY A 133 9.39 -7.67 -16.22
N SER A 134 10.17 -8.65 -15.74
CA SER A 134 9.76 -10.06 -15.69
C SER A 134 9.11 -10.40 -14.34
N ILE A 135 8.07 -11.24 -14.35
CA ILE A 135 7.39 -11.71 -13.14
C ILE A 135 7.52 -13.23 -13.09
N VAL A 136 8.11 -13.74 -12.01
CA VAL A 136 8.26 -15.17 -11.75
C VAL A 136 7.47 -15.52 -10.49
N GLN A 137 6.44 -16.35 -10.65
CA GLN A 137 5.69 -16.84 -9.51
C GLN A 137 6.46 -17.98 -8.84
N ARG A 138 7.09 -17.68 -7.69
CA ARG A 138 7.86 -18.63 -6.89
C ARG A 138 7.95 -18.19 -5.44
N GLU A 139 8.02 -19.15 -4.54
CA GLU A 139 8.41 -18.89 -3.16
C GLU A 139 9.92 -18.67 -3.07
N VAL A 140 10.34 -17.72 -2.24
CA VAL A 140 11.74 -17.43 -1.95
C VAL A 140 12.01 -17.89 -0.52
N ARG A 141 12.97 -18.81 -0.33
CA ARG A 141 13.25 -19.40 0.99
C ARG A 141 14.48 -18.82 1.67
N SER A 142 15.36 -18.17 0.90
CA SER A 142 16.49 -17.39 1.40
C SER A 142 16.83 -16.26 0.43
N LEU A 143 17.54 -15.25 0.92
CA LEU A 143 18.06 -14.17 0.06
C LEU A 143 19.14 -14.69 -0.90
N ASP A 144 19.84 -15.78 -0.57
CA ASP A 144 20.84 -16.40 -1.45
C ASP A 144 20.28 -16.81 -2.80
N GLU A 145 19.04 -17.31 -2.84
CA GLU A 145 18.39 -17.68 -4.10
C GLU A 145 18.24 -16.46 -5.03
N ALA A 146 17.91 -15.29 -4.46
CA ALA A 146 17.72 -14.07 -5.22
C ALA A 146 19.07 -13.42 -5.58
N TRP A 147 20.06 -13.46 -4.67
CA TRP A 147 21.41 -12.97 -4.96
C TRP A 147 22.16 -13.79 -6.01
N ALA A 148 21.78 -15.06 -6.21
CA ALA A 148 22.35 -15.89 -7.27
C ALA A 148 22.00 -15.39 -8.68
N VAL A 149 20.95 -14.57 -8.82
CA VAL A 149 20.48 -14.04 -10.12
C VAL A 149 20.58 -12.52 -10.24
N ALA A 150 20.73 -11.80 -9.12
CA ALA A 150 20.79 -10.34 -9.10
C ALA A 150 21.78 -9.82 -8.04
N PRO A 151 22.52 -8.73 -8.33
CA PRO A 151 23.49 -8.15 -7.40
C PRO A 151 22.82 -7.42 -6.21
N LEU A 152 21.55 -7.03 -6.36
CA LEU A 152 20.77 -6.32 -5.35
C LEU A 152 19.39 -6.97 -5.23
N VAL A 153 18.93 -7.15 -3.99
CA VAL A 153 17.59 -7.64 -3.68
C VAL A 153 16.77 -6.53 -3.03
N VAL A 154 15.55 -6.29 -3.52
CA VAL A 154 14.58 -5.44 -2.84
C VAL A 154 13.55 -6.33 -2.13
N ASN A 155 13.65 -6.46 -0.82
CA ASN A 155 12.75 -7.27 -0.01
C ASN A 155 11.44 -6.53 0.29
N CYS A 156 10.39 -6.86 -0.45
CA CYS A 156 9.02 -6.39 -0.24
C CYS A 156 8.06 -7.50 0.25
N THR A 157 8.54 -8.48 1.01
CA THR A 157 7.75 -9.69 1.35
C THR A 157 6.69 -9.50 2.44
N GLY A 158 6.49 -8.28 2.97
CA GLY A 158 5.44 -7.99 3.94
C GLY A 158 5.58 -8.84 5.22
N LEU A 159 4.53 -9.58 5.60
CA LEU A 159 4.58 -10.52 6.72
C LEU A 159 5.57 -11.68 6.49
N GLY A 160 5.87 -12.01 5.22
CA GLY A 160 6.81 -13.05 4.85
C GLY A 160 8.22 -12.82 5.41
N SER A 161 8.63 -11.56 5.62
CA SER A 161 9.91 -11.22 6.24
C SER A 161 10.10 -11.82 7.63
N ARG A 162 9.03 -12.13 8.36
CA ARG A 162 9.12 -12.83 9.65
C ARG A 162 9.73 -14.22 9.49
N THR A 163 9.27 -14.97 8.50
CA THR A 163 9.78 -16.33 8.22
C THR A 163 11.09 -16.29 7.43
N LEU A 164 11.19 -15.40 6.43
CA LEU A 164 12.34 -15.32 5.54
C LEU A 164 13.60 -14.80 6.23
N LEU A 165 13.46 -13.82 7.14
CA LEU A 165 14.58 -13.09 7.75
C LEU A 165 14.57 -13.11 9.28
N GLY A 166 13.61 -13.80 9.91
CA GLY A 166 13.53 -13.86 11.36
C GLY A 166 13.18 -12.53 12.04
N ASP A 167 12.52 -11.59 11.34
CA ASP A 167 12.09 -10.33 11.96
C ASP A 167 10.90 -10.58 12.92
N GLU A 168 11.20 -10.85 14.18
CA GLU A 168 10.21 -11.13 15.23
C GLU A 168 9.35 -9.92 15.62
N THR A 169 9.72 -8.71 15.18
CA THR A 169 8.91 -7.51 15.43
C THR A 169 7.68 -7.44 14.53
N LEU A 170 7.67 -8.24 13.45
CA LEU A 170 6.50 -8.42 12.58
C LEU A 170 5.45 -9.33 13.20
N HIS A 171 4.20 -8.88 13.19
CA HIS A 171 3.06 -9.66 13.64
C HIS A 171 1.85 -9.43 12.73
N PRO A 172 1.00 -10.46 12.54
CA PRO A 172 -0.21 -10.29 11.77
C PRO A 172 -1.20 -9.41 12.53
N ILE A 173 -1.87 -8.50 11.80
CA ILE A 173 -3.05 -7.79 12.29
C ILE A 173 -4.21 -8.18 11.38
N ARG A 174 -5.05 -9.09 11.85
CA ARG A 174 -6.21 -9.59 11.11
C ARG A 174 -7.24 -8.48 10.93
N GLY A 175 -7.67 -8.30 9.69
CA GLY A 175 -8.70 -7.36 9.31
C GLY A 175 -9.72 -8.03 8.42
N GLU A 176 -10.99 -7.82 8.75
CA GLU A 176 -12.13 -8.32 8.00
C GLU A 176 -12.90 -7.15 7.40
N VAL A 177 -13.31 -7.32 6.14
CA VAL A 177 -14.13 -6.38 5.39
C VAL A 177 -15.21 -7.11 4.63
N LEU A 178 -16.33 -6.42 4.39
CA LEU A 178 -17.41 -6.88 3.54
C LEU A 178 -17.42 -6.05 2.26
N ARG A 179 -17.38 -6.73 1.11
CA ARG A 179 -17.68 -6.10 -0.17
C ARG A 179 -19.16 -6.25 -0.43
N VAL A 180 -19.85 -5.13 -0.63
CA VAL A 180 -21.30 -5.08 -0.76
C VAL A 180 -21.70 -4.41 -2.08
N ALA A 181 -22.92 -4.66 -2.55
CA ALA A 181 -23.46 -3.93 -3.69
C ALA A 181 -23.43 -2.40 -3.45
N PRO A 182 -23.45 -1.56 -4.51
CA PRO A 182 -23.44 -0.11 -4.36
C PRO A 182 -24.46 0.38 -3.32
N LEU A 183 -24.00 1.28 -2.45
CA LEU A 183 -24.82 1.95 -1.44
C LEU A 183 -25.12 3.39 -1.90
N PRO A 184 -26.19 4.03 -1.39
CA PRO A 184 -26.51 5.43 -1.69
C PRO A 184 -25.57 6.38 -0.95
N LEU A 185 -24.26 6.28 -1.21
CA LEU A 185 -23.20 7.06 -0.61
C LEU A 185 -22.35 7.71 -1.70
N GLU A 186 -22.29 9.04 -1.68
CA GLU A 186 -21.44 9.82 -2.59
C GLU A 186 -20.04 10.09 -2.02
N ARG A 187 -19.88 9.88 -0.70
CA ARG A 187 -18.65 10.14 0.05
C ARG A 187 -18.27 8.92 0.88
N PHE A 188 -16.98 8.74 1.15
CA PHE A 188 -16.58 7.76 2.15
C PHE A 188 -16.82 8.28 3.57
N LEU A 189 -17.07 7.37 4.51
CA LEU A 189 -17.29 7.69 5.92
C LEU A 189 -16.31 6.90 6.77
N LEU A 190 -15.71 7.56 7.77
CA LEU A 190 -14.83 6.94 8.76
C LEU A 190 -15.35 7.26 10.18
N ASP A 191 -15.43 6.26 11.05
CA ASP A 191 -15.78 6.35 12.48
C ASP A 191 -14.81 5.41 13.22
N GLU A 192 -13.68 5.97 13.65
CA GLU A 192 -12.56 5.20 14.25
C GLU A 192 -12.11 5.75 15.62
N GLN A 193 -12.77 6.80 16.14
CA GLN A 193 -12.30 7.50 17.35
C GLN A 193 -12.45 6.65 18.64
N ASP A 194 -13.44 5.74 18.67
CA ASP A 194 -13.72 4.88 19.82
C ASP A 194 -13.47 3.40 19.49
N GLU A 195 -12.38 2.86 20.01
CA GLU A 195 -12.03 1.44 19.86
C GLU A 195 -13.12 0.50 20.42
N ALA A 196 -13.83 0.90 21.48
CA ALA A 196 -14.89 0.07 22.08
C ALA A 196 -16.13 -0.02 21.20
N ARG A 197 -16.39 1.01 20.37
CA ARG A 197 -17.45 0.95 19.34
C ARG A 197 -17.02 0.21 18.09
N GLY A 198 -15.72 -0.06 17.94
CA GLY A 198 -15.13 -0.75 16.80
C GLY A 198 -14.98 0.16 15.57
N MET A 199 -13.80 0.07 14.95
CA MET A 199 -13.48 0.76 13.70
C MET A 199 -14.56 0.51 12.63
N THR A 200 -15.07 1.61 12.06
CA THR A 200 -16.11 1.56 11.04
C THR A 200 -15.74 2.48 9.88
N TYR A 201 -15.71 1.94 8.66
CA TYR A 201 -15.55 2.71 7.44
C TYR A 201 -16.42 2.18 6.32
N LEU A 202 -16.96 3.10 5.53
CA LEU A 202 -17.76 2.82 4.34
C LEU A 202 -17.10 3.53 3.16
N ILE A 203 -16.53 2.76 2.24
CA ILE A 203 -15.73 3.26 1.13
C ILE A 203 -16.47 2.96 -0.19
N PRO A 204 -17.25 3.90 -0.75
CA PRO A 204 -17.90 3.70 -2.04
C PRO A 204 -16.86 3.67 -3.15
N ARG A 205 -16.93 2.64 -4.01
CA ARG A 205 -16.10 2.50 -5.21
C ARG A 205 -16.98 2.69 -6.45
N LEU A 206 -16.53 2.26 -7.63
CA LEU A 206 -17.30 2.47 -8.87
C LEU A 206 -18.53 1.57 -8.94
N ASP A 207 -18.35 0.27 -8.63
CA ASP A 207 -19.34 -0.79 -8.85
C ASP A 207 -19.74 -1.51 -7.56
N ASP A 208 -19.18 -1.13 -6.41
CA ASP A 208 -19.48 -1.69 -5.11
C ASP A 208 -19.07 -0.74 -3.97
N CYS A 209 -19.24 -1.18 -2.72
CA CYS A 209 -18.77 -0.48 -1.54
C CYS A 209 -18.02 -1.46 -0.64
N ILE A 210 -16.96 -0.99 0.04
CA ILE A 210 -16.29 -1.74 1.09
C ILE A 210 -16.78 -1.24 2.45
N LEU A 211 -17.29 -2.17 3.25
CA LEU A 211 -17.60 -1.95 4.66
C LEU A 211 -16.51 -2.60 5.50
N GLY A 212 -15.91 -1.85 6.39
CA GLY A 212 -15.05 -2.43 7.40
C GLY A 212 -15.18 -1.70 8.73
N GLY A 213 -14.40 -2.06 9.73
CA GLY A 213 -13.56 -3.25 9.69
C GLY A 213 -13.17 -3.74 11.07
N THR A 214 -12.29 -4.73 11.09
CA THR A 214 -11.70 -5.26 12.33
C THR A 214 -10.19 -5.03 12.35
N SER A 215 -9.61 -5.08 13.56
CA SER A 215 -8.17 -4.97 13.79
C SER A 215 -7.79 -5.87 14.98
N VAL A 216 -7.49 -7.13 14.69
CA VAL A 216 -7.14 -8.14 15.72
C VAL A 216 -5.66 -8.46 15.63
N LYS A 217 -4.87 -7.90 16.56
CA LYS A 217 -3.42 -8.11 16.62
C LYS A 217 -3.10 -9.56 17.01
N GLY A 218 -2.10 -10.15 16.37
CA GLY A 218 -1.59 -11.49 16.67
C GLY A 218 -2.40 -12.64 16.05
N SER A 219 -3.59 -12.39 15.50
CA SER A 219 -4.36 -13.42 14.82
C SER A 219 -3.87 -13.65 13.40
N ALA A 220 -3.56 -14.91 13.06
CA ALA A 220 -3.11 -15.34 11.74
C ALA A 220 -4.19 -16.05 10.92
N SER A 221 -5.41 -16.16 11.42
CA SER A 221 -6.49 -16.84 10.70
C SER A 221 -6.99 -16.01 9.52
N LEU A 222 -7.11 -16.66 8.36
CA LEU A 222 -7.75 -16.12 7.15
C LEU A 222 -9.21 -16.58 7.01
N GLU A 223 -9.72 -17.36 7.97
CA GLU A 223 -11.12 -17.81 7.94
C GLU A 223 -12.04 -16.62 8.27
N PRO A 224 -13.06 -16.34 7.44
CA PRO A 224 -14.06 -15.33 7.74
C PRO A 224 -14.88 -15.68 8.98
N ASP A 225 -15.11 -14.71 9.86
CA ASP A 225 -15.92 -14.90 11.08
C ASP A 225 -17.34 -14.30 10.90
N PRO A 226 -18.41 -15.14 10.83
CA PRO A 226 -19.78 -14.64 10.66
C PRO A 226 -20.22 -13.61 11.71
N ALA A 227 -19.76 -13.75 12.96
CA ALA A 227 -20.10 -12.79 14.02
C ALA A 227 -19.47 -11.41 13.75
N GLN A 228 -18.27 -11.38 13.16
CA GLN A 228 -17.62 -10.14 12.75
C GLN A 228 -18.32 -9.52 11.54
N ALA A 229 -18.83 -10.33 10.61
CA ALA A 229 -19.65 -9.82 9.51
C ALA A 229 -20.92 -9.14 10.02
N GLU A 230 -21.67 -9.79 10.93
CA GLU A 230 -22.85 -9.20 11.57
C GLU A 230 -22.52 -7.90 12.31
N ALA A 231 -21.41 -7.88 13.06
CA ALA A 231 -20.96 -6.68 13.76
C ALA A 231 -20.60 -5.54 12.79
N ILE A 232 -19.91 -5.82 11.68
CA ILE A 232 -19.60 -4.82 10.64
C ILE A 232 -20.90 -4.26 10.04
N LEU A 233 -21.86 -5.11 9.70
CA LEU A 233 -23.15 -4.68 9.14
C LEU A 233 -23.94 -3.81 10.12
N ALA A 234 -24.00 -4.21 11.39
CA ALA A 234 -24.66 -3.45 12.44
C ALA A 234 -24.02 -2.07 12.61
N ARG A 235 -22.69 -1.98 12.59
CA ARG A 235 -21.99 -0.70 12.69
C ARG A 235 -22.19 0.18 11.45
N ALA A 236 -22.14 -0.40 10.25
CA ALA A 236 -22.34 0.30 8.99
C ALA A 236 -23.78 0.86 8.88
N ALA A 237 -24.78 0.11 9.34
CA ALA A 237 -26.18 0.55 9.34
C ALA A 237 -26.40 1.86 10.14
N ARG A 238 -25.61 2.12 11.18
CA ARG A 238 -25.67 3.38 11.96
C ARG A 238 -25.25 4.60 11.15
N LEU A 239 -24.47 4.41 10.09
CA LEU A 239 -23.93 5.47 9.24
C LEU A 239 -24.71 5.64 7.94
N LEU A 240 -25.74 4.82 7.72
CA LEU A 240 -26.56 4.82 6.51
C LEU A 240 -27.96 5.35 6.81
N PRO A 241 -28.66 5.86 5.78
CA PRO A 241 -30.08 6.19 5.90
C PRO A 241 -30.89 4.99 6.40
N GLU A 242 -31.88 5.26 7.24
CA GLU A 242 -32.79 4.24 7.77
C GLU A 242 -33.44 3.44 6.63
N GLY A 243 -33.52 2.11 6.79
CA GLY A 243 -34.10 1.21 5.79
C GLY A 243 -33.18 0.84 4.62
N THR A 244 -31.93 1.34 4.59
CA THR A 244 -30.94 0.94 3.57
C THR A 244 -30.70 -0.57 3.62
N ARG A 245 -30.95 -1.26 2.50
CA ARG A 245 -30.65 -2.69 2.35
C ARG A 245 -29.20 -2.87 1.93
N ILE A 246 -28.45 -3.68 2.69
CA ILE A 246 -27.06 -4.02 2.38
C ILE A 246 -27.02 -5.42 1.79
N GLN A 247 -26.61 -5.54 0.52
CA GLN A 247 -26.39 -6.84 -0.12
C GLN A 247 -24.90 -7.19 -0.06
N VAL A 248 -24.54 -8.18 0.76
CA VAL A 248 -23.17 -8.67 0.85
C VAL A 248 -22.83 -9.50 -0.39
N LEU A 249 -21.72 -9.16 -1.05
CA LEU A 249 -21.20 -9.88 -2.21
C LEU A 249 -20.06 -10.82 -1.80
N GLN A 250 -19.17 -10.37 -0.90
CA GLN A 250 -18.04 -11.14 -0.39
C GLN A 250 -17.68 -10.72 1.03
N HIS A 251 -17.17 -11.67 1.81
CA HIS A 251 -16.49 -11.44 3.08
C HIS A 251 -15.01 -11.76 2.89
N LEU A 252 -14.15 -10.77 3.10
CA LEU A 252 -12.72 -10.86 2.84
C LEU A 252 -11.94 -10.69 4.14
N VAL A 253 -10.88 -11.47 4.30
CA VAL A 253 -9.98 -11.44 5.46
C VAL A 253 -8.55 -11.22 4.97
N GLY A 254 -7.85 -10.28 5.58
CA GLY A 254 -6.46 -9.95 5.26
C GLY A 254 -5.62 -9.83 6.52
N LEU A 255 -4.33 -10.16 6.41
CA LEU A 255 -3.36 -10.03 7.49
C LEU A 255 -2.42 -8.86 7.19
N ARG A 256 -2.64 -7.74 7.87
CA ARG A 256 -1.79 -6.55 7.72
C ARG A 256 -0.41 -6.83 8.35
N PRO A 257 0.70 -6.41 7.72
CA PRO A 257 2.05 -6.59 8.25
C PRO A 257 2.36 -5.58 9.36
N GLY A 258 1.84 -5.83 10.56
CA GLY A 258 2.08 -4.99 11.73
C GLY A 258 3.54 -5.02 12.17
N ARG A 259 4.13 -3.84 12.37
CA ARG A 259 5.51 -3.63 12.87
C ARG A 259 5.56 -2.30 13.63
N PRO A 260 6.44 -2.13 14.63
CA PRO A 260 6.57 -0.85 15.34
C PRO A 260 6.94 0.34 14.43
N ALA A 261 7.68 0.09 13.36
CA ALA A 261 8.02 1.06 12.32
C ALA A 261 8.13 0.37 10.96
N VAL A 262 7.86 1.09 9.87
CA VAL A 262 8.15 0.61 8.50
C VAL A 262 9.66 0.37 8.39
N ARG A 263 10.05 -0.81 7.93
CA ARG A 263 11.45 -1.11 7.64
C ARG A 263 11.74 -0.73 6.20
N LEU A 264 12.30 0.46 6.01
CA LEU A 264 12.83 0.93 4.74
C LEU A 264 14.28 1.37 4.94
N GLU A 265 15.22 0.49 4.57
CA GLU A 265 16.66 0.69 4.74
C GLU A 265 17.46 -0.23 3.80
N LEU A 266 18.69 0.18 3.49
CA LEU A 266 19.69 -0.64 2.81
C LEU A 266 20.58 -1.33 3.85
N GLU A 267 20.73 -2.65 3.72
CA GLU A 267 21.58 -3.49 4.57
C GLU A 267 22.61 -4.24 3.71
N GLN A 268 23.78 -4.49 4.29
CA GLN A 268 24.77 -5.42 3.72
C GLN A 268 24.79 -6.72 4.54
N VAL A 269 24.54 -7.84 3.88
CA VAL A 269 24.57 -9.18 4.49
C VAL A 269 25.59 -10.00 3.71
N ASP A 270 26.64 -10.47 4.38
CA ASP A 270 27.76 -11.21 3.77
C ASP A 270 28.34 -10.52 2.53
N GLY A 271 28.48 -9.19 2.59
CA GLY A 271 29.01 -8.36 1.49
C GLY A 271 28.04 -8.14 0.31
N ARG A 272 26.79 -8.61 0.41
CA ARG A 272 25.75 -8.43 -0.61
C ARG A 272 24.67 -7.45 -0.15
N HIS A 273 24.10 -6.71 -1.07
CA HIS A 273 23.13 -5.66 -0.75
C HIS A 273 21.69 -6.19 -0.75
N VAL A 274 20.94 -5.83 0.29
CA VAL A 274 19.49 -5.99 0.33
C VAL A 274 18.85 -4.70 0.81
N LEU A 275 17.84 -4.23 0.09
CA LEU A 275 17.03 -3.10 0.48
C LEU A 275 15.69 -3.62 1.01
N HIS A 276 15.41 -3.39 2.28
CA HIS A 276 14.17 -3.77 2.91
C HIS A 276 13.09 -2.73 2.66
N ASN A 277 11.86 -3.15 2.37
CA ASN A 277 10.69 -2.28 2.31
C ASN A 277 9.43 -3.07 2.70
N TYR A 278 9.19 -3.20 4.01
CA TYR A 278 8.06 -3.97 4.57
C TYR A 278 7.61 -3.44 5.95
N GLY A 279 6.55 -4.04 6.52
CA GLY A 279 6.04 -3.64 7.84
C GLY A 279 5.10 -2.43 7.82
N HIS A 280 4.33 -2.28 6.74
CA HIS A 280 3.48 -1.12 6.50
C HIS A 280 2.16 -1.08 7.31
N GLY A 281 1.88 -2.10 8.13
CA GLY A 281 0.61 -2.18 8.86
C GLY A 281 -0.61 -2.00 7.96
N GLY A 282 -1.54 -1.14 8.36
CA GLY A 282 -2.73 -0.77 7.58
C GLY A 282 -2.49 0.30 6.52
N ALA A 283 -1.31 0.92 6.46
CA ALA A 283 -1.02 2.07 5.60
C ALA A 283 -0.29 1.69 4.29
N GLY A 284 -0.22 0.41 3.92
CA GLY A 284 0.56 -0.06 2.77
C GLY A 284 0.24 0.64 1.46
N VAL A 285 -1.04 0.92 1.18
CA VAL A 285 -1.44 1.67 -0.03
C VAL A 285 -1.07 3.15 0.10
N THR A 286 -1.34 3.76 1.26
CA THR A 286 -1.04 5.16 1.58
C THR A 286 0.44 5.51 1.45
N LEU A 287 1.35 4.55 1.68
CA LEU A 287 2.80 4.77 1.65
C LEU A 287 3.47 4.21 0.38
N SER A 288 2.70 3.53 -0.48
CA SER A 288 3.23 2.64 -1.51
C SER A 288 4.20 3.28 -2.51
N TRP A 289 3.90 4.48 -2.99
CA TRP A 289 4.71 5.16 -4.01
C TRP A 289 5.82 6.01 -3.41
N GLY A 290 5.60 6.64 -2.26
CA GLY A 290 6.63 7.36 -1.54
C GLY A 290 7.76 6.44 -1.06
N CYS A 291 7.41 5.26 -0.50
CA CYS A 291 8.41 4.25 -0.18
C CYS A 291 9.11 3.72 -1.45
N ALA A 292 8.39 3.58 -2.57
CA ALA A 292 8.99 3.14 -3.84
C ALA A 292 9.96 4.17 -4.44
N GLU A 293 9.69 5.46 -4.27
CA GLU A 293 10.60 6.54 -4.66
C GLU A 293 11.87 6.53 -3.81
N GLU A 294 11.76 6.34 -2.50
CA GLU A 294 12.95 6.22 -1.64
C GLU A 294 13.76 4.96 -1.97
N VAL A 295 13.11 3.84 -2.27
CA VAL A 295 13.79 2.63 -2.77
C VAL A 295 14.61 2.96 -4.01
N ALA A 296 14.00 3.59 -5.03
CA ALA A 296 14.70 3.93 -6.27
C ALA A 296 15.87 4.90 -6.02
N ALA A 297 15.70 5.88 -5.14
CA ALA A 297 16.76 6.81 -4.78
C ALA A 297 17.96 6.12 -4.11
N LEU A 298 17.71 5.19 -3.18
CA LEU A 298 18.76 4.41 -2.52
C LEU A 298 19.48 3.46 -3.50
N VAL A 299 18.77 2.89 -4.47
CA VAL A 299 19.41 2.11 -5.55
C VAL A 299 20.30 2.99 -6.42
N GLY A 300 19.85 4.19 -6.78
CA GLY A 300 20.65 5.15 -7.55
C GLY A 300 21.97 5.52 -6.85
N GLN A 301 21.94 5.71 -5.53
CA GLN A 301 23.16 5.99 -4.75
C GLN A 301 24.19 4.84 -4.80
N LEU A 302 23.74 3.59 -4.88
CA LEU A 302 24.62 2.43 -5.04
C LEU A 302 25.26 2.38 -6.42
N THR A 303 24.53 2.76 -7.47
CA THR A 303 25.03 2.72 -8.85
C THR A 303 25.94 3.90 -9.18
N ASP A 304 25.66 5.08 -8.66
CA ASP A 304 26.46 6.29 -8.90
C ASP A 304 27.77 6.30 -8.09
N GLY A 305 27.81 5.57 -6.97
CA GLY A 305 29.02 5.36 -6.16
C GLY A 305 29.96 4.26 -6.65
N ALA A 306 29.56 3.46 -7.64
CA ALA A 306 30.41 2.44 -8.24
C ALA A 306 31.34 3.09 -9.29
N PRO A 307 32.67 2.85 -9.28
CA PRO A 307 33.53 3.40 -10.31
C PRO A 307 33.06 2.94 -11.69
N HIS A 308 32.79 3.88 -12.58
CA HIS A 308 32.47 3.63 -13.98
C HIS A 308 33.55 2.74 -14.61
N VAL A 309 33.26 1.45 -14.75
CA VAL A 309 33.99 0.59 -15.68
C VAL A 309 33.42 0.90 -17.06
N GLY A 310 33.94 1.98 -17.67
CA GLY A 310 33.70 2.25 -19.08
C GLY A 310 34.09 1.04 -19.92
N PRO A 311 33.47 0.83 -21.10
CA PRO A 311 33.76 -0.31 -21.94
C PRO A 311 35.27 -0.36 -22.22
N ALA A 312 35.89 -1.49 -21.88
CA ALA A 312 37.31 -1.72 -22.11
C ALA A 312 37.60 -1.50 -23.60
N HIS A 313 38.31 -0.41 -23.90
CA HIS A 313 38.84 -0.17 -25.23
C HIS A 313 39.76 -1.35 -25.57
N HIS A 314 39.31 -2.20 -26.48
CA HIS A 314 40.13 -3.20 -27.11
C HIS A 314 41.27 -2.49 -27.85
N PRO A 315 42.56 -2.73 -27.52
CA PRO A 315 43.64 -2.19 -28.32
C PRO A 315 43.65 -2.94 -29.65
N SER A 316 43.28 -2.23 -30.72
CA SER A 316 43.44 -2.67 -32.09
C SER A 316 44.93 -2.90 -32.37
N ARG A 317 45.31 -4.16 -32.54
CA ARG A 317 46.57 -4.53 -33.18
C ARG A 317 46.49 -4.12 -34.64
N ILE A 318 47.19 -3.07 -35.03
CA ILE A 318 47.54 -2.81 -36.44
C ILE A 318 49.06 -2.91 -36.58
N GLY A 319 49.44 -3.68 -37.59
CA GLY A 319 50.75 -4.27 -37.78
C GLY A 319 51.86 -3.26 -38.07
N ARG A 320 53.04 -3.65 -37.61
CA ARG A 320 54.31 -3.19 -38.18
C ARG A 320 54.41 -3.71 -39.61
N THR A 321 54.58 -2.83 -40.58
CA THR A 321 55.21 -3.16 -41.87
C THR A 321 56.58 -2.51 -41.92
N HIS A 322 57.61 -3.35 -42.02
CA HIS A 322 58.94 -2.96 -42.47
C HIS A 322 58.94 -2.75 -43.98
N GLY A 323 59.76 -1.82 -44.47
CA GLY A 323 60.55 -2.06 -45.67
C GLY A 323 60.44 -1.05 -46.80
N LYS A 324 61.55 -0.29 -46.93
CA LYS A 324 62.08 0.49 -48.06
C LYS A 324 61.50 1.87 -48.32
#